data_AF-A0A7R9IG52-F1
#
_entry.id   AF-A0A7R9IG52-F1
#
_cell.length_a   1.000
_cell.length_b   1.000
_cell.length_c   1.000
_cell.angle_alpha   90.00
_cell.angle_beta   90.00
_cell.angle_gamma   90.00
#
_symmetry.space_group_name_H-M   'P 1'
#
loop_
_entity.id
_entity.type
_entity.pdbx_description
1 polymer ?
#
loop_
_entity_poly.entity_id
_entity_poly.type
_entity_poly.pdbx_seq_one_letter_code
_entity_poly.pdbx_strand_id
1 'polypeptide(L)'
;MATSSNCVPNVKFDYAVHDPYTGDIKNQWESRDGDVVKGSYSLVEADGTLRTVDYTADKHNGFNAVVKKSGHAHHPQQATHYGHGAY
;
A
#
# COMPACT_ATOMS: atom_id res chain seq x y z
N MET A 1 36.13 29.89 -0.52
CA MET A 1 35.13 28.95 -1.08
C MET A 1 34.20 28.56 0.05
N ALA A 2 32.94 29.00 0.01
CA ALA A 2 31.97 28.65 1.05
C ALA A 2 31.40 27.27 0.74
N THR A 3 31.68 26.27 1.57
CA THR A 3 30.96 25.00 1.53
C THR A 3 29.55 25.28 2.00
N SER A 4 28.62 25.40 1.07
CA SER A 4 27.19 25.41 1.36
C SER A 4 26.90 24.20 2.25
N SER A 5 26.42 24.46 3.47
CA SER A 5 25.83 23.43 4.31
C SER A 5 24.74 22.76 3.47
N ASN A 6 25.04 21.57 2.96
CA ASN A 6 24.12 20.76 2.18
C ASN A 6 23.03 20.32 3.16
N CYS A 7 21.97 21.12 3.26
CA CYS A 7 20.82 20.79 4.08
C CYS A 7 20.17 19.56 3.47
N VAL A 8 20.51 18.39 4.00
CA VAL A 8 19.98 17.11 3.55
C VAL A 8 18.48 17.12 3.86
N PRO A 9 17.59 17.00 2.85
CA PRO A 9 16.17 17.09 3.08
C PRO A 9 15.71 15.92 3.96
N ASN A 10 15.14 16.27 5.11
CA ASN A 10 14.50 15.36 6.04
C ASN A 10 13.00 15.64 6.02
N VAL A 11 12.22 14.73 5.43
CA VAL A 11 10.77 14.89 5.29
C VAL A 11 10.09 13.70 5.92
N LYS A 12 9.01 13.95 6.67
CA LYS A 12 8.13 12.93 7.19
C LYS A 12 6.69 13.31 6.87
N PHE A 13 5.92 12.33 6.44
CA PHE A 13 4.52 12.46 6.10
C PHE A 13 3.79 11.22 6.57
N ASP A 14 2.61 11.40 7.16
CA ASP A 14 1.72 10.31 7.53
C ASP A 14 0.26 10.77 7.41
N TYR A 15 -0.60 9.83 7.03
CA TYR A 15 -2.04 10.01 7.05
C TYR A 15 -2.76 8.68 7.24
N ALA A 16 -3.97 8.75 7.75
CA ALA A 16 -4.86 7.61 7.86
C ALA A 16 -6.30 8.03 7.56
N VAL A 17 -7.07 7.11 6.97
CA VAL A 17 -8.51 7.20 6.83
C VAL A 17 -9.12 5.98 7.50
N HIS A 18 -10.16 6.22 8.30
CA HIS A 18 -10.95 5.18 8.93
C HIS A 18 -12.42 5.55 8.84
N ASP A 19 -13.02 5.24 7.70
CA ASP A 19 -14.43 5.46 7.43
C ASP A 19 -15.17 4.11 7.37
N PRO A 20 -15.82 3.69 8.47
CA PRO A 20 -16.57 2.43 8.49
C PRO A 20 -17.86 2.47 7.66
N TYR A 21 -18.35 3.66 7.26
CA TYR A 21 -19.56 3.76 6.46
C TYR A 21 -19.27 3.46 4.98
N THR A 22 -18.16 3.97 4.44
CA THR A 22 -17.73 3.66 3.07
C THR A 22 -16.86 2.40 2.98
N GLY A 23 -16.29 1.95 4.10
CA GLY A 23 -15.31 0.87 4.16
C GLY A 23 -13.88 1.32 3.81
N ASP A 24 -13.65 2.63 3.65
CA ASP A 24 -12.34 3.19 3.37
C ASP A 24 -11.48 3.20 4.64
N ILE A 25 -10.66 2.15 4.78
CA ILE A 25 -9.70 2.01 5.86
C ILE A 25 -8.32 1.92 5.22
N LYS A 26 -7.51 2.97 5.40
CA LYS A 26 -6.15 3.04 4.87
C LYS A 26 -5.21 3.81 5.79
N ASN A 27 -3.93 3.46 5.73
CA ASN A 27 -2.84 4.16 6.39
C ASN A 27 -1.71 4.34 5.38
N GLN A 28 -0.99 5.46 5.47
CA GLN A 28 0.30 5.56 4.83
C GLN A 28 1.24 6.46 5.61
N TRP A 29 2.53 6.14 5.54
CA TRP A 29 3.61 6.99 6.00
C TRP A 29 4.79 6.94 5.03
N GLU A 30 5.54 8.03 5.00
CA GLU A 30 6.80 8.15 4.29
C GLU A 30 7.81 8.96 5.12
N SER A 31 9.07 8.52 5.11
CA SER A 31 10.20 9.24 5.67
C SER A 31 11.31 9.29 4.63
N ARG A 32 11.85 10.50 4.42
CA ARG A 32 13.01 10.75 3.60
C ARG A 32 14.16 11.23 4.48
N ASP A 33 15.30 10.59 4.33
CA ASP A 33 16.58 11.03 4.88
C ASP A 33 17.56 11.17 3.70
N GLY A 34 17.65 12.40 3.20
CA GLY A 34 18.42 12.72 1.99
C GLY A 34 17.90 12.00 0.75
N ASP A 35 18.71 11.11 0.21
CA ASP A 35 18.41 10.35 -1.00
C ASP A 35 17.69 9.03 -0.72
N VAL A 36 17.50 8.66 0.55
CA VAL A 36 16.81 7.43 0.95
C VAL A 36 15.38 7.74 1.35
N VAL A 37 14.42 7.10 0.68
CA VAL A 37 13.00 7.14 1.04
C VAL A 37 12.58 5.78 1.58
N LYS A 38 11.82 5.77 2.66
CA LYS A 38 11.15 4.58 3.20
C LYS A 38 9.71 4.92 3.49
N GLY A 39 8.81 3.98 3.25
CA GLY A 39 7.42 4.16 3.60
C GLY A 39 6.66 2.86 3.61
N SER A 40 5.40 2.97 4.00
CA SER A 40 4.43 1.89 3.88
C SER A 40 3.07 2.48 3.59
N TYR A 41 2.25 1.75 2.82
CA TYR A 41 0.82 2.01 2.77
C TYR A 41 0.04 0.73 3.01
N SER A 42 -1.14 0.85 3.59
CA SER A 42 -2.08 -0.24 3.72
C SER A 42 -3.49 0.20 3.37
N LEU A 43 -4.28 -0.72 2.80
CA LEU A 43 -5.70 -0.54 2.55
C LEU A 43 -6.46 -1.86 2.67
N VAL A 44 -7.69 -1.78 3.12
CA VAL A 44 -8.66 -2.89 2.99
C VAL A 44 -9.14 -2.94 1.54
N GLU A 45 -8.94 -4.09 0.89
CA GLU A 45 -9.40 -4.36 -0.47
C GLU A 45 -10.90 -4.70 -0.50
N ALA A 46 -11.52 -4.63 -1.68
CA ALA A 46 -12.93 -4.92 -1.86
C ALA A 46 -13.34 -6.36 -1.47
N ASP A 47 -12.41 -7.31 -1.49
CA ASP A 47 -12.64 -8.69 -1.05
C ASP A 47 -12.48 -8.88 0.48
N GLY A 48 -12.27 -7.80 1.22
CA GLY A 48 -12.07 -7.78 2.68
C GLY A 48 -10.64 -8.08 3.12
N THR A 49 -9.70 -8.33 2.21
CA THR A 49 -8.30 -8.55 2.58
C THR A 49 -7.56 -7.25 2.85
N LEU A 50 -6.55 -7.30 3.70
CA LEU A 50 -5.65 -6.17 3.93
C LEU A 50 -4.42 -6.31 3.02
N ARG A 51 -4.22 -5.33 2.14
CA ARG A 51 -2.95 -5.16 1.41
C ARG A 51 -2.07 -4.20 2.18
N THR A 52 -0.81 -4.59 2.40
CA THR A 52 0.26 -3.73 2.93
C THR A 52 1.42 -3.73 1.95
N VAL A 53 1.96 -2.56 1.65
CA VAL A 53 3.13 -2.42 0.78
C VAL A 53 4.19 -1.64 1.51
N ASP A 54 5.27 -2.32 1.89
CA ASP A 54 6.46 -1.71 2.47
C ASP A 54 7.42 -1.37 1.34
N TYR A 55 7.91 -0.14 1.27
CA TYR A 55 8.77 0.31 0.17
C TYR A 55 10.00 1.08 0.61
N THR A 56 11.04 0.99 -0.21
CA THR A 56 12.31 1.73 -0.07
C THR A 56 12.75 2.25 -1.43
N ALA A 57 13.34 3.45 -1.48
CA ALA A 57 13.98 3.96 -2.68
C ALA A 57 15.33 4.61 -2.36
N ASP A 58 16.35 4.29 -3.14
CA ASP A 58 17.67 4.94 -3.08
C ASP A 58 18.37 4.95 -4.45
N LYS A 59 19.50 5.65 -4.55
CA LYS A 59 20.26 5.82 -5.80
C LYS A 59 20.93 4.53 -6.32
N HIS A 60 21.22 3.58 -5.45
CA HIS A 60 21.95 2.35 -5.78
C HIS A 60 21.01 1.21 -6.15
N ASN A 61 19.94 1.02 -5.38
CA ASN A 61 18.99 -0.08 -5.51
C ASN A 61 17.72 0.30 -6.28
N GLY A 62 17.50 1.60 -6.52
CA GLY A 62 16.26 2.10 -7.10
C GLY A 62 15.09 1.90 -6.14
N PHE A 63 13.87 1.82 -6.68
CA PHE A 63 12.66 1.53 -5.91
C PHE A 63 12.47 0.03 -5.72
N ASN A 64 12.21 -0.38 -4.48
CA ASN A 64 11.86 -1.75 -4.12
C ASN A 64 10.63 -1.74 -3.21
N ALA A 65 9.72 -2.69 -3.45
CA ALA A 65 8.49 -2.82 -2.68
C ALA A 65 8.20 -4.30 -2.34
N VAL A 66 7.77 -4.54 -1.11
CA VAL A 66 7.30 -5.84 -0.65
C VAL A 66 5.80 -5.73 -0.39
N VAL A 67 5.03 -6.43 -1.22
CA VAL A 67 3.56 -6.48 -1.10
C VAL A 67 3.17 -7.69 -0.25
N LYS A 68 2.39 -7.44 0.79
CA LYS A 68 1.79 -8.44 1.66
C LYS A 68 0.27 -8.36 1.54
N LYS A 69 -0.38 -9.51 1.44
CA LYS A 69 -1.84 -9.64 1.50
C LYS A 69 -2.18 -10.55 2.67
N SER A 70 -3.14 -10.13 3.49
CA SER A 70 -3.57 -10.87 4.69
C SER A 70 -5.09 -10.83 4.85
N GLY A 71 -5.64 -11.78 5.59
CA GLY A 71 -7.09 -11.98 5.72
C GLY A 71 -7.66 -13.00 4.75
N HIS A 72 -8.98 -13.17 4.77
CA HIS A 72 -9.70 -14.11 3.92
C HIS A 72 -10.42 -13.35 2.81
N ALA A 73 -10.12 -13.68 1.56
CA ALA A 73 -10.79 -13.07 0.42
C ALA A 73 -12.22 -13.63 0.30
N HIS A 74 -13.21 -12.76 0.36
CA HIS A 74 -14.59 -13.08 0.02
C HIS A 74 -14.80 -12.87 -1.47
N HIS A 75 -14.53 -13.91 -2.26
CA HIS A 75 -14.84 -13.92 -3.69
C HIS A 75 -16.17 -14.66 -3.90
N PRO A 76 -17.10 -14.11 -4.70
CA PRO A 76 -18.29 -14.85 -5.09
C PRO A 76 -17.83 -16.10 -5.84
N GLN A 77 -18.19 -17.28 -5.33
CA GLN A 77 -18.11 -18.50 -6.13
C GLN A 77 -19.05 -18.30 -7.30
N GLN A 78 -18.52 -18.32 -8.53
CA GLN A 78 -19.37 -18.40 -9.71
C GLN A 78 -20.15 -19.71 -9.59
N ALA A 79 -21.41 -19.63 -9.17
CA ALA A 79 -22.34 -20.73 -9.31
C ALA A 79 -22.49 -20.95 -10.81
N THR A 80 -21.80 -21.95 -11.34
CA THR A 80 -22.01 -22.48 -12.68
C THR A 80 -23.44 -23.00 -12.74
N HIS A 81 -24.39 -22.11 -13.05
CA HIS A 81 -25.75 -22.49 -13.39
C HIS A 81 -25.75 -23.12 -14.80
N TYR A 82 -25.24 -24.35 -14.90
CA TYR A 82 -25.58 -25.24 -16.01
C TYR A 82 -26.94 -25.86 -15.71
N GLY A 83 -27.98 -25.04 -15.85
CA GLY A 83 -29.35 -25.51 -16.01
C GLY A 83 -29.43 -26.26 -17.34
N HIS A 84 -29.24 -27.57 -17.24
CA HIS A 84 -29.40 -28.53 -18.33
C HIS A 84 -30.79 -28.34 -18.94
N GLY A 85 -30.85 -27.91 -20.20
CA GLY A 85 -32.05 -28.05 -20.99
C GLY A 85 -32.39 -29.53 -21.12
N ALA A 86 -33.64 -29.89 -20.86
CA ALA A 86 -34.34 -31.03 -21.43
C ALA A 86 -35.83 -30.95 -21.07
N TYR A 87 -36.65 -31.21 -22.11
CA TYR A 87 -38.11 -31.36 -22.19
C TYR A 87 -39.01 -30.15 -21.90
#